data_AF-A0A497YDD7-F1
#
_entry.id   AF-A0A497YDD7-F1
#
_cell.length_a   1.000
_cell.length_b   1.000
_cell.length_c   1.000
_cell.angle_alpha   90.00
_cell.angle_beta   90.00
_cell.angle_gamma   90.00
#
_symmetry.space_group_name_H-M   'P 1'
#
loop_
_entity.id
_entity.type
_entity.pdbx_description
1 polymer ?
#
loop_
_entity_poly.entity_id
_entity_poly.type
_entity_poly.pdbx_seq_one_letter_code
_entity_poly.pdbx_strand_id
1 'polypeptide(L)'
;MDFLYFPEDKSEYIPGIISVVIIFILSILIVRLLTKASRKQVKKLNEQGYPVIYDRGETREDADEQATAERQAHPNTPEEPKDTNGPPTKKP
;
A
#
# COMPACT_ATOMS: atom_id res chain seq x y z
N MET A 1 10.56 -26.07 10.16
CA MET A 1 9.91 -24.77 10.37
C MET A 1 11.03 -23.79 10.62
N ASP A 2 11.29 -22.90 9.66
CA ASP A 2 12.34 -21.90 9.81
C ASP A 2 11.82 -20.81 10.73
N PHE A 3 12.38 -20.77 11.94
CA PHE A 3 12.15 -19.67 12.87
C PHE A 3 12.78 -18.41 12.27
N LEU A 4 12.01 -17.33 12.22
CA LEU A 4 12.58 -16.00 12.02
C LEU A 4 13.68 -15.81 13.09
N TYR A 5 14.94 -15.77 12.64
CA TYR A 5 16.08 -15.51 13.53
C TYR A 5 16.05 -14.03 13.86
N PHE A 6 15.39 -13.74 14.97
CA PHE A 6 15.45 -12.42 15.56
C PHE A 6 16.70 -12.38 16.43
N PRO A 7 17.74 -11.58 16.10
CA PRO A 7 18.85 -11.39 17.00
C PRO A 7 18.36 -10.97 18.40
N GLU A 8 18.92 -11.61 19.42
CA GLU A 8 18.56 -11.34 20.82
C GLU A 8 18.92 -9.91 21.22
N ASP A 9 19.94 -9.33 20.58
CA ASP A 9 20.32 -7.93 20.76
C ASP A 9 19.71 -7.06 19.65
N LYS A 10 18.88 -6.10 20.06
CA LYS A 10 18.21 -5.14 19.18
C LYS A 10 19.18 -4.23 18.44
N SER A 11 20.43 -4.15 18.91
CA SER A 11 21.49 -3.37 18.28
C SER A 11 21.78 -3.80 16.84
N GLU A 12 21.55 -5.07 16.51
CA GLU A 12 21.80 -5.63 15.17
C GLU A 12 20.79 -5.14 14.12
N TYR A 13 19.60 -4.67 14.52
CA TYR A 13 18.62 -4.07 13.59
C TYR A 13 18.86 -2.58 13.30
N ILE A 14 19.65 -1.89 14.15
CA ILE A 14 19.96 -0.47 14.01
C ILE A 14 20.49 -0.13 12.60
N PRO A 15 21.47 -0.86 12.03
CA PRO A 15 21.94 -0.57 10.67
C PRO A 15 20.82 -0.62 9.61
N GLY A 16 19.88 -1.57 9.73
CA GLY A 16 18.76 -1.70 8.80
C GLY A 16 17.82 -0.50 8.85
N ILE A 17 17.44 -0.07 10.07
CA ILE A 17 16.56 1.10 10.26
C ILE A 17 17.24 2.36 9.72
N ILE A 18 18.54 2.53 9.97
CA ILE A 18 19.31 3.66 9.44
C ILE A 18 19.28 3.68 7.91
N SER A 19 19.49 2.53 7.26
CA SER A 19 19.41 2.45 5.79
C SER A 19 18.04 2.88 5.26
N VAL A 20 16.96 2.40 5.88
CA VAL A 20 15.59 2.77 5.50
C VAL A 20 15.37 4.27 5.64
N VAL A 21 15.77 4.85 6.78
CA VAL A 21 15.64 6.30 7.03
C VAL A 21 16.43 7.12 6.01
N ILE A 22 17.67 6.71 5.69
CA ILE A 22 18.49 7.42 4.69
C ILE A 22 17.83 7.38 3.32
N ILE A 23 17.41 6.21 2.84
CA ILE A 23 16.78 6.05 1.53
C ILE A 23 15.47 6.84 1.47
N PHE A 24 14.69 6.83 2.55
CA PHE A 24 13.44 7.56 2.65
C PHE A 24 13.64 9.07 2.53
N ILE A 25 14.60 9.62 3.28
CA ILE A 25 14.97 11.04 3.19
C ILE A 25 15.45 11.36 1.77
N LEU A 26 16.31 10.51 1.19
CA LEU A 26 16.84 10.71 -0.15
C LEU A 26 15.74 10.71 -1.21
N SER A 27 14.77 9.79 -1.11
CA SER A 27 13.60 9.72 -1.98
C SER A 27 12.81 11.03 -1.96
N ILE A 28 12.49 11.55 -0.77
CA ILE A 28 11.78 12.83 -0.62
C ILE A 28 12.58 13.98 -1.25
N LEU A 29 13.89 14.02 -1.04
CA LEU A 29 14.75 15.04 -1.63
C LEU A 29 14.76 14.97 -3.16
N ILE A 30 14.86 13.76 -3.73
CA ILE A 30 14.83 13.54 -5.18
C ILE A 30 13.51 14.01 -5.78
N VAL A 31 12.37 13.60 -5.20
CA VAL A 31 11.04 14.03 -5.68
C VAL A 31 10.89 15.55 -5.61
N ARG A 32 11.36 16.18 -4.52
CA ARG A 32 11.33 17.65 -4.40
C ARG A 32 12.19 18.34 -5.45
N LEU A 33 13.40 17.83 -5.69
CA LEU A 33 14.33 18.41 -6.66
C LEU A 33 13.80 18.25 -8.09
N LEU A 34 13.29 17.06 -8.42
CA LEU A 34 12.69 16.75 -9.72
C LEU A 34 11.46 17.64 -9.98
N THR A 35 10.56 17.76 -9.00
CA THR A 35 9.37 18.62 -9.11
C THR A 35 9.76 20.08 -9.35
N LYS A 36 10.76 20.59 -8.62
CA LYS A 36 11.24 21.97 -8.80
C LYS A 36 11.88 22.18 -10.18
N ALA A 37 12.65 21.22 -10.66
CA ALA A 37 13.25 21.26 -11.99
C ALA A 37 12.18 21.20 -13.10
N SER A 38 11.18 20.34 -12.95
CA SER A 38 10.06 20.19 -13.90
C SER A 38 9.27 21.51 -14.04
N ARG A 39 8.92 22.16 -12.92
CA ARG A 39 8.23 23.47 -12.95
C ARG A 39 8.99 24.54 -13.73
N LYS A 40 10.32 24.55 -13.66
CA LYS A 40 11.14 25.48 -14.44
C LYS A 40 11.06 25.18 -15.95
N GLN A 41 11.06 23.91 -16.33
CA GLN A 41 10.94 23.50 -17.73
C GLN A 41 9.57 23.87 -18.31
N VAL A 42 8.50 23.57 -17.56
CA VAL A 42 7.13 23.97 -17.90
C VAL A 42 7.02 25.48 -18.15
N LYS A 43 7.59 26.31 -17.25
CA LYS A 43 7.55 27.77 -17.41
C LYS A 43 8.23 28.22 -18.70
N LYS A 44 9.39 27.65 -19.02
CA LYS A 44 10.11 27.95 -20.27
C LYS A 44 9.31 27.54 -21.52
N LEU A 45 8.63 26.39 -21.47
CA LEU A 45 7.78 25.93 -22.57
C LEU A 45 6.58 26.84 -22.79
N ASN A 46 5.96 27.31 -21.70
CA ASN A 46 4.84 28.26 -21.78
C ASN A 46 5.27 29.60 -22.39
N GLU A 47 6.45 30.12 -22.02
CA GLU A 47 7.04 31.32 -22.63
C GLU A 47 7.32 31.15 -24.13
N GLN A 48 7.57 29.91 -24.59
CA GLN A 48 7.78 29.57 -26.00
C GLN A 48 6.46 29.32 -26.77
N GLY A 49 5.31 29.47 -26.12
CA GLY A 49 4.00 29.32 -26.76
C GLY A 49 3.51 27.88 -26.89
N TYR A 50 4.18 26.91 -26.25
CA TYR A 50 3.71 25.52 -26.22
C TYR A 50 2.68 25.33 -25.08
N PRO A 51 1.45 24.88 -25.39
CA PRO A 51 0.46 24.58 -24.35
C PRO A 51 0.86 23.31 -23.59
N VAL A 52 0.99 23.42 -22.26
CA VAL A 52 1.29 22.28 -21.40
C VAL A 52 -0.04 21.64 -20.97
N ILE A 53 -0.32 20.44 -21.49
CA ILE A 53 -1.51 19.66 -21.14
C ILE A 53 -1.19 18.78 -19.94
N TYR A 54 -1.94 18.94 -18.85
CA TYR A 54 -1.86 18.05 -17.69
C TYR A 54 -3.06 17.11 -17.72
N ASP A 55 -2.80 15.82 -17.94
CA ASP A 55 -3.81 14.81 -17.69
C ASP A 55 -3.87 14.54 -16.18
N ARG A 56 -4.92 15.03 -15.54
CA ARG A 56 -5.14 14.85 -14.10
C ARG A 56 -5.78 13.48 -13.90
N GLY A 57 -4.95 12.43 -13.84
CA GLY A 57 -5.38 11.14 -13.32
C GLY A 57 -5.74 11.29 -11.83
N GLU A 58 -7.02 11.18 -11.50
CA GLU A 58 -7.46 11.02 -10.12
C GLU A 58 -7.04 9.64 -9.60
N THR A 59 -6.10 9.60 -8.66
CA THR A 59 -6.04 8.51 -7.70
C THR A 59 -5.84 9.11 -6.32
N ARG A 60 -6.98 9.29 -5.66
CA ARG A 60 -7.10 9.40 -4.21
C ARG A 60 -6.82 8.00 -3.65
N GLU A 61 -5.56 7.71 -3.36
CA GLU A 61 -5.16 6.50 -2.59
C GLU A 61 -4.93 6.85 -1.11
N ASP A 62 -5.51 7.95 -0.65
CA ASP A 62 -5.59 8.37 0.75
C ASP A 62 -6.68 7.59 1.55
N ALA A 63 -7.26 6.54 0.97
CA ALA A 63 -8.37 5.78 1.57
C ALA A 63 -7.99 4.43 2.22
N ASP A 64 -6.77 3.91 2.00
CA ASP A 64 -6.45 2.55 2.46
C ASP A 64 -6.02 2.46 3.94
N GLU A 65 -5.71 3.58 4.60
CA GLU A 65 -5.39 3.58 6.04
C GLU A 65 -6.63 3.64 6.96
N GLN A 66 -7.83 3.96 6.45
CA GLN A 66 -9.05 3.96 7.27
C GLN A 66 -9.78 2.60 7.28
N ALA A 67 -9.58 1.75 6.26
CA ALA A 67 -10.25 0.45 6.18
C ALA A 67 -9.76 -0.59 7.22
N THR A 68 -8.61 -0.35 7.87
CA THR A 68 -8.05 -1.27 8.88
C THR A 68 -8.62 -1.03 10.29
N ALA A 69 -9.19 0.16 10.56
CA ALA A 69 -9.70 0.51 11.90
C ALA A 69 -11.10 -0.06 12.21
N GLU A 70 -11.93 -0.38 11.21
CA GLU A 70 -13.33 -0.79 11.44
C GLU A 70 -13.56 -2.32 11.51
N ARG A 71 -12.57 -3.16 11.22
CA ARG A 71 -12.74 -4.63 11.23
C ARG A 71 -12.63 -5.31 12.60
N GLN A 72 -12.42 -4.58 13.70
CA GLN A 72 -12.26 -5.17 15.03
C GLN A 72 -13.44 -4.96 16.00
N ALA A 73 -14.61 -4.53 15.53
CA ALA A 73 -15.80 -4.39 16.37
C ALA A 73 -16.92 -5.40 16.00
N HIS A 74 -16.85 -6.59 16.62
CA HIS A 74 -18.01 -7.41 17.01
C HIS A 74 -18.79 -8.25 15.94
N PRO A 75 -19.47 -9.35 16.34
CA PRO A 75 -19.24 -10.69 15.79
C PRO A 75 -20.54 -11.43 15.41
N ASN A 76 -20.65 -12.07 14.24
CA ASN A 76 -21.79 -13.00 14.00
C ASN A 76 -21.43 -14.14 13.03
N THR A 77 -21.22 -15.33 13.60
CA THR A 77 -21.74 -16.62 13.04
C THR A 77 -23.28 -16.52 13.12
N PRO A 78 -24.13 -17.01 12.18
CA PRO A 78 -24.09 -18.36 11.59
C PRO A 78 -24.73 -18.54 10.18
N GLU A 79 -24.04 -19.10 9.19
CA GLU A 79 -24.75 -19.66 8.01
C GLU A 79 -23.97 -20.88 7.44
N GLU A 80 -24.45 -22.09 7.74
CA GLU A 80 -24.15 -23.34 7.02
C GLU A 80 -25.53 -23.93 6.63
N PRO A 81 -25.78 -24.34 5.36
CA PRO A 81 -25.46 -25.71 4.94
C PRO A 81 -25.03 -25.89 3.47
N LYS A 82 -24.04 -26.76 3.24
CA LYS A 82 -23.83 -27.41 1.93
C LYS A 82 -23.69 -28.92 2.08
N ASP A 83 -24.77 -29.59 1.69
CA ASP A 83 -24.95 -30.95 1.15
C ASP A 83 -23.84 -31.99 1.36
N THR A 84 -24.19 -33.10 2.03
CA THR A 84 -23.62 -34.43 1.71
C THR A 84 -24.68 -35.55 1.76
N ASN A 85 -24.53 -36.45 0.77
CA ASN A 85 -25.34 -37.58 0.28
C ASN A 85 -25.86 -38.64 1.29
N GLY A 86 -27.02 -39.26 0.99
CA GLY A 86 -27.46 -40.57 1.52
C GLY A 86 -28.78 -41.08 0.91
N PRO A 87 -28.95 -42.39 0.60
CA PRO A 87 -29.88 -42.88 -0.44
C PRO A 87 -31.33 -43.09 0.03
N PRO A 88 -32.35 -42.99 -0.86
CA PRO A 88 -33.72 -43.33 -0.49
C PRO A 88 -33.90 -44.86 -0.49
N THR A 89 -33.99 -45.45 0.70
CA THR A 89 -34.57 -46.79 0.86
C THR A 89 -36.09 -46.68 0.77
N LYS A 90 -36.70 -47.39 -0.19
CA LYS A 90 -38.15 -47.65 -0.26
C LYS A 90 -38.39 -49.14 -0.46
N LYS A 91 -39.07 -49.78 0.50
CA LYS A 91 -40.20 -50.72 0.33
C LYS A 91 -40.46 -51.50 1.63
N PRO A 92 -41.65 -52.14 1.78
CA PRO A 92 -42.94 -51.89 1.15
C PRO A 92 -43.91 -51.13 2.09
#